data_AF-A0AAW3TWJ1-F1
#
_entry.id   AF-A0AAW3TWJ1-F1
#
_cell.length_a   1.000
_cell.length_b   1.000
_cell.length_c   1.000
_cell.angle_alpha   90.00
_cell.angle_beta   90.00
_cell.angle_gamma   90.00
#
_symmetry.space_group_name_H-M   'P 1'
#
loop_
_entity.id
_entity.type
_entity.pdbx_description
1 polymer ?
#
loop_
_entity_poly.entity_id
_entity_poly.type
_entity_poly.pdbx_seq_one_letter_code
_entity_poly.pdbx_strand_id
1 'polypeptide(L)' 'MLVAALERQAHDLGVERLHLLTTTAAPFFRALGYADADRGAAPSAIAASREFTALCPASAAYLVKAL' A
#
# COMPACT_ATOMS: atom_id res chain seq x y z
N MET A 1 1.74 -8.86 15.67
CA MET A 1 2.51 -8.18 14.61
C MET A 1 1.88 -6.82 14.33
N LEU A 2 2.67 -5.76 14.17
CA LEU A 2 2.17 -4.39 13.99
C LEU A 2 1.25 -4.23 12.77
N VAL A 3 1.61 -4.82 11.63
CA VAL A 3 0.82 -4.70 10.39
C VAL A 3 -0.61 -5.23 10.58
N ALA A 4 -0.77 -6.43 11.14
CA ALA A 4 -2.09 -7.00 11.42
C ALA A 4 -2.93 -6.14 12.39
N ALA A 5 -2.30 -5.44 13.34
CA ALA A 5 -3.01 -4.53 14.23
C ALA A 5 -3.53 -3.29 13.48
N LEU A 6 -2.72 -2.72 12.58
CA LEU A 6 -3.09 -1.59 11.74
C LEU A 6 -4.17 -1.96 10.71
N GLU A 7 -4.06 -3.14 10.09
CA GLU A 7 -5.07 -3.65 9.16
C GLU A 7 -6.44 -3.77 9.84
N ARG A 8 -6.48 -4.37 11.04
CA ARG A 8 -7.71 -4.47 11.82
C ARG A 8 -8.28 -3.12 12.19
N GLN A 9 -7.45 -2.18 12.66
CA GLN A 9 -7.91 -0.84 12.99
C GLN A 9 -8.46 -0.12 11.75
N ALA A 10 -7.83 -0.26 10.59
CA ALA A 10 -8.32 0.33 9.35
C ALA A 10 -9.67 -0.27 8.93
N HIS A 11 -9.82 -1.60 9.04
CA HIS A 11 -11.10 -2.27 8.80
C HIS A 11 -12.19 -1.75 9.77
N ASP A 12 -11.89 -1.60 11.06
CA ASP A 12 -12.82 -1.06 12.06
C ASP A 12 -13.24 0.40 11.77
N LEU A 13 -12.41 1.14 11.03
CA LEU A 13 -12.71 2.50 10.55
C LEU A 13 -13.46 2.51 9.20
N GLY A 14 -13.81 1.34 8.66
CA GLY A 14 -14.53 1.21 7.39
C GLY A 14 -13.64 1.37 6.16
N VAL A 15 -12.32 1.21 6.29
CA VAL A 15 -11.40 1.24 5.14
C VAL A 15 -11.52 -0.06 4.36
N GLU A 16 -11.83 0.05 3.07
CA GLU A 16 -12.00 -1.12 2.19
C GLU A 16 -10.68 -1.60 1.55
N ARG A 17 -9.70 -0.69 1.44
CA ARG A 17 -8.44 -0.96 0.72
C ARG A 17 -7.27 -0.19 1.29
N LEU A 18 -6.16 -0.91 1.48
CA LEU A 18 -4.86 -0.33 1.78
C LEU A 18 -4.00 -0.20 0.53
N HIS A 19 -3.20 0.86 0.51
CA HIS A 19 -2.28 1.21 -0.56
C HIS A 19 -0.89 1.36 0.04
N LEU A 20 0.13 0.75 -0.56
CA LEU A 20 1.49 0.71 -0.03
C LEU A 20 2.50 0.93 -1.16
N LEU A 21 3.49 1.81 -0.93
CA LEU A 21 4.71 1.85 -1.71
C LEU A 21 5.87 1.29 -0.90
N THR A 22 6.70 0.44 -1.51
CA THR A 22 7.91 -0.05 -0.85
C THR A 22 9.00 -0.37 -1.86
N THR A 23 10.26 -0.09 -1.48
CA THR A 23 11.43 -0.40 -2.31
C THR A 23 12.01 -1.77 -1.99
N THR A 24 12.12 -2.13 -0.70
CA THR A 24 12.84 -3.33 -0.25
C THR A 24 11.96 -4.37 0.43
N ALA A 25 10.79 -3.98 0.95
CA ALA A 25 9.96 -4.87 1.76
C ALA A 25 8.82 -5.54 0.97
N ALA A 26 8.80 -5.45 -0.36
CA ALA A 26 7.73 -6.03 -1.18
C ALA A 26 7.49 -7.53 -0.89
N PRO A 27 8.52 -8.40 -0.74
CA PRO A 27 8.31 -9.81 -0.41
C PRO A 27 7.61 -10.02 0.93
N PHE A 28 7.90 -9.18 1.93
CA PHE A 28 7.27 -9.24 3.24
C PHE A 28 5.77 -8.93 3.14
N PHE A 29 5.38 -7.86 2.44
CA PHE A 29 3.97 -7.49 2.30
C PHE A 29 3.19 -8.45 1.39
N ARG A 30 3.83 -9.04 0.37
CA ARG A 30 3.21 -10.10 -0.44
C ARG A 30 2.86 -11.32 0.41
N ALA A 31 3.73 -11.72 1.35
CA ALA A 31 3.44 -12.80 2.29
C ALA A 31 2.27 -12.47 3.24
N LEU A 32 1.94 -11.18 3.41
CA LEU A 32 0.77 -10.72 4.18
C LEU A 32 -0.49 -10.55 3.33
N GLY A 33 -0.45 -10.92 2.04
CA GLY A 33 -1.60 -10.86 1.13
C GLY A 33 -1.76 -9.54 0.40
N TYR A 34 -0.76 -8.66 0.41
CA TYR A 34 -0.74 -7.51 -0.50
C TYR A 34 -0.36 -7.97 -1.91
N ALA A 35 -1.12 -7.54 -2.91
CA ALA A 35 -0.89 -7.86 -4.30
C ALA A 35 -0.24 -6.68 -5.04
N ASP A 36 0.63 -6.97 -6.00
CA ASP A 36 1.15 -5.96 -6.92
C ASP A 36 0.01 -5.32 -7.73
N ALA A 37 0.09 -4.00 -7.88
CA ALA A 37 -0.81 -3.22 -8.70
C ALA A 37 -0.03 -2.24 -9.57
N ASP A 38 -0.63 -1.82 -10.68
CA ASP A 38 -0.05 -0.76 -11.49
C ASP A 38 -0.10 0.56 -10.72
N ARG A 39 1.06 1.23 -10.60
CA ARG A 39 1.19 2.55 -9.99
C ARG A 39 0.32 3.58 -10.72
N GLY A 40 0.12 3.42 -12.02
CA GLY A 40 -0.77 4.26 -12.83
C GLY A 40 -2.26 4.08 -12.52
N ALA A 41 -2.65 2.95 -11.90
CA ALA A 41 -4.02 2.66 -11.50
C ALA A 41 -4.34 3.13 -10.07
N ALA A 42 -3.38 3.74 -9.36
CA ALA A 42 -3.62 4.28 -8.04
C ALA A 42 -4.70 5.38 -8.08
N PRO A 43 -5.65 5.42 -7.12
CA PRO A 43 -6.61 6.52 -7.04
C PRO A 43 -5.91 7.87 -6.99
N SER A 44 -6.49 8.91 -7.59
CA SER A 44 -5.88 10.24 -7.70
C SER A 44 -5.43 10.82 -6.35
N ALA A 45 -6.23 10.62 -5.29
CA ALA A 45 -5.89 11.04 -3.94
C ALA A 45 -4.63 10.34 -3.39
N ILE A 46 -4.40 9.07 -3.75
CA ILE A 46 -3.22 8.29 -3.37
C ILE A 46 -2.02 8.68 -4.23
N ALA A 47 -2.24 8.84 -5.54
CA ALA A 47 -1.21 9.27 -6.48
C ALA A 47 -0.68 10.69 -6.19
N ALA A 48 -1.50 11.55 -5.59
CA ALA A 48 -1.12 12.89 -5.14
C ALA A 48 -0.32 12.90 -3.82
N SER A 49 -0.18 11.76 -3.14
CA SER A 49 0.55 11.68 -1.88
C SER A 49 2.06 11.93 -2.07
N ARG A 50 2.73 12.37 -1.01
CA ARG A 50 4.19 12.58 -1.03
C ARG A 50 4.96 11.29 -1.31
N GLU A 51 4.43 10.14 -0.88
CA GLU A 51 5.04 8.85 -1.19
C GLU A 51 5.10 8.59 -2.68
N PHE A 52 4.02 8.90 -3.40
CA PHE A 52 3.94 8.73 -4.84
C PHE A 52 4.71 9.78 -5.64
N THR A 53 4.80 11.00 -5.14
CA THR A 53 5.31 12.15 -5.90
C THR A 53 6.77 12.48 -5.63
N ALA A 54 7.29 12.18 -4.44
CA ALA A 54 8.58 12.69 -4.01
C ALA A 54 9.42 11.75 -3.14
N LEU A 55 8.81 10.92 -2.28
CA LEU A 55 9.56 10.14 -1.28
C LEU A 55 9.97 8.76 -1.78
N CYS A 56 9.12 8.08 -2.55
CA CYS A 56 9.49 6.81 -3.16
C CYS A 56 9.92 7.01 -4.62
N PRO A 57 11.03 6.39 -5.04
CA PRO A 57 11.42 6.42 -6.45
C PRO A 57 10.34 5.78 -7.33
N ALA A 58 10.35 6.09 -8.63
CA ALA A 58 9.44 5.47 -9.60
C ALA A 58 9.51 3.93 -9.59
N SER A 59 10.67 3.37 -9.22
CA SER A 59 10.93 1.94 -9.11
C SER A 59 10.37 1.25 -7.86
N ALA A 60 9.81 2.01 -6.89
CA ALA A 60 9.17 1.40 -5.73
C ALA A 60 7.96 0.58 -6.17
N ALA A 61 7.83 -0.64 -5.64
CA ALA A 61 6.69 -1.50 -5.88
C ALA A 61 5.44 -0.88 -5.24
N TYR A 62 4.37 -0.82 -6.02
CA TYR A 62 3.05 -0.44 -5.53
C TYR A 62 2.22 -1.68 -5.26
N LEU A 63 1.78 -1.82 -4.02
CA LEU A 63 0.98 -2.96 -3.57
C LEU A 63 -0.36 -2.47 -3.01
N VAL A 64 -1.38 -3.30 -3.15
CA VAL A 64 -2.72 -3.07 -2.60
C VAL A 64 -3.22 -4.30 -1.86
N LYS A 65 -4.04 -4.09 -0.83
CA LYS A 65 -4.74 -5.16 -0.12
C LYS A 65 -6.17 -4.71 0.18
N ALA A 66 -7.13 -5.54 -0.17
CA ALA A 66 -8.51 -5.37 0.30
C ALA A 66 -8.57 -5.82 1.77
N LEU A 67 -9.27 -5.04 2.60
CA LEU A 67 -9.47 -5.33 4.02
C LEU A 67 -10.81 -6.04 4.26
#